data_AF-A0A944Z8E3-F1
#
_entry.id   AF-A0A944Z8E3-F1
#
_cell.length_a   1.000
_cell.length_b   1.000
_cell.length_c   1.000
_cell.angle_alpha   90.00
_cell.angle_beta   90.00
_cell.angle_gamma   90.00
#
_symmetry.space_group_name_H-M   'P 1'
#
loop_
_entity.id
_entity.type
_entity.pdbx_description
1 polymer ?
#
loop_
_entity_poly.entity_id
_entity_poly.type
_entity_poly.pdbx_seq_one_letter_code
_entity_poly.pdbx_strand_id
1 'polypeptide(L)'
;MGCECLMDKVVNTTKLVFEQINKRKKLIGVLLIIMVAVAIVGGRKFWHYAESSEFCGSCHEMDVHYDSFMSSKHHNEHVHACHTCHIGPGLKGFLHAKLSDGAHDSFEHSRKTYLTSENSGLFIAIAEDSVPIVNGNCARCHTDHEEFTKDKKHLEFVAQSKRVGEDGNLKDFFCTDCHIGVVHPSWSADVYKEYAEKKIPPFGIFSENDCYACHRHATPQVVKEWTASPHSKSGVSCIACHGDDHGVIIERGGRVLPNKCGECHETMYNDFAKSKHFNGRIVAEIASTKNVTMREDCKKCHMLGLNQPWDEGAGGSCEGCHPKHLFSRSDASDSKVCKNCHLGGPSHAQLDLGVKSMHGSLFAARRKEGKPEIKCQTCHSDPYSHHNFNRNVGLLSID
;
A
#
# COMPACT_ATOMS: atom_id res chain seq x y z
N MET A 1 105.19 22.50 10.36
CA MET A 1 103.88 23.18 10.31
C MET A 1 103.07 22.53 9.21
N GLY A 2 101.96 21.83 9.49
CA GLY A 2 101.17 21.22 8.41
C GLY A 2 100.05 20.24 8.75
N CYS A 3 99.83 19.82 10.01
CA CYS A 3 98.78 18.84 10.34
C CYS A 3 97.47 19.44 10.89
N GLU A 4 97.46 20.65 11.46
CA GLU A 4 96.25 21.24 12.07
C GLU A 4 95.22 21.71 11.01
N CYS A 5 95.66 22.18 9.85
CA CYS A 5 94.77 22.74 8.82
C CYS A 5 93.90 21.68 8.10
N LEU A 6 94.33 20.41 8.09
CA LEU A 6 93.58 19.34 7.43
C LEU A 6 92.46 18.79 8.33
N MET A 7 92.73 18.64 9.63
CA MET A 7 91.74 18.20 10.62
C MET A 7 90.58 19.19 10.76
N ASP A 8 90.88 20.50 10.83
CA ASP A 8 89.84 21.52 10.92
C ASP A 8 88.94 21.57 9.68
N LYS A 9 89.51 21.39 8.47
CA LYS A 9 88.72 21.29 7.24
C LYS A 9 87.81 20.06 7.25
N VAL A 10 88.28 18.91 7.72
CA VAL A 10 87.47 17.68 7.80
C VAL A 10 86.34 17.83 8.83
N VAL A 11 86.62 18.42 10.00
CA VAL A 11 85.61 18.68 11.04
C VAL A 11 84.55 19.68 10.59
N ASN A 12 84.94 20.75 9.87
CA ASN A 12 83.98 21.73 9.39
C ASN A 12 83.11 21.19 8.24
N THR A 13 83.70 20.39 7.35
CA THR A 13 82.97 19.78 6.23
C THR A 13 82.00 18.71 6.74
N THR A 14 82.39 17.91 7.73
CA THR A 14 81.50 16.93 8.38
C THR A 14 80.35 17.61 9.13
N LYS A 15 80.59 18.72 9.83
CA LYS A 15 79.51 19.54 10.43
C LYS A 15 78.51 20.04 9.40
N LEU A 16 78.98 20.60 8.28
CA LEU A 16 78.11 21.10 7.20
C LEU A 16 77.28 19.98 6.56
N VAL A 17 77.88 18.81 6.34
CA VAL A 17 77.18 17.62 5.82
C VAL A 17 76.12 17.13 6.81
N PHE A 18 76.43 17.05 8.11
CA PHE A 18 75.46 16.69 9.14
C PHE A 18 74.30 17.69 9.23
N GLU A 19 74.58 18.99 9.10
CA GLU A 19 73.58 20.05 9.12
C GLU A 19 72.66 20.00 7.90
N GLN A 20 73.20 19.73 6.71
CA GLN A 20 72.43 19.49 5.48
C GLN A 20 71.56 18.22 5.59
N ILE A 21 72.10 17.13 6.14
CA ILE A 21 71.35 15.89 6.39
C ILE A 21 70.19 16.17 7.36
N ASN A 22 70.41 16.92 8.44
CA ASN A 22 69.36 17.29 9.38
C ASN A 22 68.29 18.21 8.77
N LYS A 23 68.67 19.17 7.92
CA LYS A 23 67.72 20.00 7.17
C LYS A 23 66.87 19.17 6.21
N ARG A 24 67.46 18.22 5.47
CA ARG A 24 66.72 17.30 4.59
C ARG A 24 65.79 16.37 5.37
N LYS A 25 66.22 15.82 6.51
CA LYS A 25 65.36 15.02 7.40
C LYS A 25 64.19 15.82 7.95
N LYS A 26 64.41 17.08 8.36
CA LYS A 26 63.32 18.00 8.77
C LYS A 26 62.35 18.29 7.62
N LEU A 27 62.86 18.55 6.41
CA LEU A 27 62.02 18.81 5.23
C LEU A 27 61.16 17.59 4.85
N ILE A 28 61.75 16.39 4.84
CA ILE A 28 61.03 15.13 4.61
C ILE A 28 59.99 14.89 5.71
N GLY A 29 60.34 15.15 6.97
CA GLY A 29 59.41 15.06 8.09
C GLY A 29 58.21 16.00 7.95
N VAL A 30 58.44 17.26 7.56
CA VAL A 30 57.37 18.24 7.30
C VAL A 30 56.50 17.81 6.13
N LEU A 31 57.08 17.31 5.03
CA LEU A 31 56.31 16.81 3.88
C LEU A 31 55.47 15.58 4.22
N LEU A 32 55.98 14.66 5.04
CA LEU A 32 55.23 13.52 5.56
C LEU A 32 54.05 13.97 6.43
N ILE A 33 54.26 14.94 7.33
CA ILE A 33 53.19 15.51 8.15
C ILE A 33 52.13 16.17 7.27
N ILE A 34 52.53 16.92 6.24
CA ILE A 34 51.60 17.51 5.27
C ILE A 34 50.83 16.42 4.52
N MET A 35 51.50 15.38 4.03
CA MET A 35 50.82 14.27 3.34
C MET A 35 49.84 13.54 4.25
N VAL A 36 50.20 13.26 5.50
CA VAL A 36 49.30 12.64 6.48
C VAL A 36 48.14 13.57 6.79
N ALA A 37 48.37 14.87 6.98
CA ALA A 37 47.30 15.84 7.20
C ALA A 37 46.36 15.93 5.99
N VAL A 38 46.88 15.97 4.76
CA VAL A 38 46.09 15.95 3.53
C VAL A 38 45.31 14.64 3.40
N ALA A 39 45.91 13.49 3.73
CA ALA A 39 45.23 12.19 3.71
C ALA A 39 44.10 12.13 4.75
N ILE A 40 44.29 12.68 5.95
CA ILE A 40 43.26 12.74 6.99
C ILE A 40 42.12 13.66 6.55
N VAL A 41 42.43 14.87 6.09
CA VAL A 41 41.41 15.85 5.66
C VAL A 41 40.66 15.36 4.41
N GLY A 42 41.40 14.87 3.42
CA GLY A 42 40.85 14.30 2.19
C GLY A 42 40.02 13.05 2.46
N GLY A 43 40.52 12.14 3.29
CA GLY A 43 39.82 10.94 3.71
C GLY A 43 38.52 11.26 4.44
N ARG A 44 38.52 12.24 5.35
CA ARG A 44 37.31 12.69 6.05
C ARG A 44 36.29 13.33 5.11
N LYS A 45 36.73 14.14 4.14
CA LYS A 45 35.83 14.75 3.16
C LYS A 45 35.20 13.68 2.25
N PHE A 46 36.00 12.74 1.78
CA PHE A 46 35.52 11.61 0.99
C PHE A 46 34.56 10.73 1.78
N TRP A 47 34.84 10.48 3.06
CA TRP A 47 33.95 9.75 3.96
C TRP A 47 32.54 10.34 3.99
N HIS A 48 32.43 11.64 4.29
CA HIS A 48 31.13 12.31 4.36
C HIS A 48 30.43 12.38 3.00
N TYR A 49 31.17 12.52 1.91
CA TYR A 49 30.60 12.45 0.57
C TYR A 49 30.05 11.05 0.26
N ALA A 50 30.80 10.00 0.58
CA ALA A 50 30.40 8.61 0.32
C ALA A 50 29.23 8.11 1.20
N GLU A 51 28.73 8.93 2.13
CA GLU A 51 27.52 8.69 2.93
C GLU A 51 26.33 9.55 2.45
N SER A 52 26.57 10.48 1.53
CA SER A 52 25.53 11.39 1.03
C SER A 52 24.54 10.70 0.09
N SER A 53 23.30 11.17 0.06
CA SER A 53 22.29 10.70 -0.90
C SER A 53 22.73 10.94 -2.34
N GLU A 54 23.44 12.03 -2.60
CA GLU A 54 23.97 12.39 -3.91
C GLU A 54 25.00 11.38 -4.41
N PHE A 55 25.84 10.85 -3.52
CA PHE A 55 26.77 9.79 -3.88
C PHE A 55 26.01 8.51 -4.25
N CYS A 56 25.03 8.10 -3.45
CA CYS A 56 24.21 6.92 -3.75
C CYS A 56 23.42 7.11 -5.06
N GLY A 57 22.82 8.28 -5.26
CA GLY A 57 22.08 8.66 -6.46
C GLY A 57 22.95 8.92 -7.69
N SER A 58 24.28 8.83 -7.59
CA SER A 58 25.16 8.91 -8.76
C SER A 58 25.17 7.63 -9.59
N CYS A 59 24.64 6.53 -9.03
CA CYS A 59 24.43 5.28 -9.73
C CYS A 59 23.02 5.26 -10.35
N HIS A 60 22.91 4.92 -11.63
CA HIS A 60 21.62 4.91 -12.33
C HIS A 60 20.61 3.88 -11.77
N GLU A 61 21.08 2.80 -11.13
CA GLU A 61 20.20 1.84 -10.43
C GLU A 61 19.51 2.45 -9.21
N MET A 62 20.06 3.55 -8.68
CA MET A 62 19.51 4.25 -7.55
C MET A 62 18.49 5.33 -7.96
N ASP A 63 18.41 5.71 -9.25
CA ASP A 63 17.58 6.84 -9.71
C ASP A 63 16.13 6.77 -9.18
N VAL A 64 15.49 5.61 -9.31
CA VAL A 64 14.09 5.41 -8.86
C VAL A 64 13.97 5.50 -7.33
N HIS A 65 14.93 4.95 -6.60
CA HIS A 65 14.94 4.97 -5.13
C HIS A 65 15.23 6.37 -4.59
N TYR A 66 16.16 7.07 -5.23
CA TYR A 66 16.53 8.44 -4.94
C TYR A 66 15.34 9.37 -5.19
N ASP A 67 14.76 9.36 -6.39
CA ASP A 67 13.61 10.19 -6.74
C ASP A 67 12.41 9.93 -5.81
N SER A 68 12.14 8.65 -5.52
CA SER A 68 11.11 8.26 -4.56
C SER A 68 11.40 8.84 -3.18
N PHE A 69 12.62 8.67 -2.65
CA PHE A 69 13.00 9.21 -1.35
C PHE A 69 12.89 10.74 -1.30
N MET A 70 13.41 11.44 -2.31
CA MET A 70 13.34 12.91 -2.43
C MET A 70 11.90 13.43 -2.43
N SER A 71 10.96 12.67 -3.01
CA SER A 71 9.53 13.01 -3.02
C SER A 71 8.82 12.75 -1.69
N SER A 72 9.45 12.01 -0.76
CA SER A 72 8.83 11.65 0.52
C SER A 72 8.78 12.83 1.49
N LYS A 73 7.77 12.82 2.38
CA LYS A 73 7.73 13.77 3.49
C LYS A 73 8.89 13.57 4.48
N HIS A 74 9.37 12.33 4.62
CA HIS A 74 10.52 12.03 5.47
C HIS A 74 11.76 12.78 5.02
N HIS A 75 12.05 12.79 3.72
CA HIS A 75 13.14 13.59 3.17
C HIS A 75 12.95 15.08 3.43
N ASN A 76 11.75 15.58 3.09
CA ASN A 76 11.49 17.01 3.01
C ASN A 76 11.40 17.71 4.38
N GLU A 77 11.19 16.96 5.46
CA GLU A 77 11.01 17.53 6.80
C GLU A 77 12.15 17.18 7.77
N HIS A 78 12.62 15.92 7.81
CA HIS A 78 13.39 15.44 8.98
C HIS A 78 14.61 14.54 8.66
N VAL A 79 14.70 13.92 7.49
CA VAL A 79 15.74 12.96 7.15
C VAL A 79 16.44 13.34 5.85
N HIS A 80 17.64 13.91 5.91
CA HIS A 80 18.30 14.41 4.69
C HIS A 80 19.10 13.37 3.92
N ALA A 81 19.33 12.18 4.48
CA ALA A 81 20.19 11.19 3.83
C ALA A 81 19.77 9.73 3.96
N CYS A 82 19.93 8.96 2.86
CA CYS A 82 19.60 7.53 2.78
C CYS A 82 20.27 6.71 3.90
N HIS A 83 21.50 7.07 4.26
CA HIS A 83 22.29 6.36 5.27
C HIS A 83 21.65 6.39 6.67
N THR A 84 20.79 7.37 6.95
CA THR A 84 20.11 7.51 8.25
C THR A 84 19.27 6.27 8.57
N CYS A 85 18.65 5.69 7.54
CA CYS A 85 17.82 4.50 7.67
C CYS A 85 18.61 3.24 7.27
N HIS A 86 19.38 3.28 6.18
CA HIS A 86 19.99 2.08 5.61
C HIS A 86 21.35 1.68 6.19
N ILE A 87 22.03 2.54 6.95
CA ILE A 87 23.36 2.24 7.52
C ILE A 87 23.31 2.24 9.05
N GLY A 88 23.96 1.26 9.66
CA GLY A 88 24.07 1.17 11.12
C GLY A 88 24.89 2.33 11.71
N PRO A 89 24.62 2.73 12.95
CA PRO A 89 25.31 3.85 13.60
C PRO A 89 26.79 3.54 13.84
N GLY A 90 27.61 4.59 13.78
CA GLY A 90 29.03 4.54 14.14
C GLY A 90 29.90 3.73 13.17
N LEU A 91 31.17 3.56 13.54
CA LEU A 91 32.19 2.97 12.67
C LEU A 91 31.87 1.54 12.23
N LYS A 92 31.28 0.73 13.12
CA LYS A 92 30.94 -0.67 12.80
C LYS A 92 29.87 -0.76 11.72
N GLY A 93 28.80 0.04 11.82
CA GLY A 93 27.72 0.02 10.84
C GLY A 93 28.16 0.55 9.48
N PHE A 94 28.99 1.59 9.46
CA PHE A 94 29.62 2.07 8.24
C PHE A 94 30.50 1.01 7.58
N LEU A 95 31.39 0.36 8.36
CA LEU A 95 32.28 -0.66 7.81
C LEU A 95 31.50 -1.85 7.27
N HIS A 96 30.41 -2.25 7.94
CA HIS A 96 29.49 -3.27 7.42
C HIS A 96 28.93 -2.86 6.06
N ALA A 97 28.28 -1.70 6.00
CA ALA A 97 27.63 -1.22 4.78
C ALA A 97 28.61 -1.07 3.61
N LYS A 98 29.87 -0.68 3.85
CA LYS A 98 30.85 -0.49 2.77
C LYS A 98 31.63 -1.75 2.39
N LEU A 99 31.99 -2.59 3.35
CA LEU A 99 32.83 -3.77 3.10
C LEU A 99 32.01 -5.01 2.77
N SER A 100 30.75 -5.08 3.21
CA SER A 100 29.81 -6.15 2.87
C SER A 100 28.91 -5.70 1.73
N ASP A 101 27.92 -4.86 2.05
CA ASP A 101 26.77 -4.59 1.18
C ASP A 101 27.22 -3.82 -0.08
N GLY A 102 27.93 -2.71 0.10
CA GLY A 102 28.46 -1.92 -1.02
C GLY A 102 29.51 -2.64 -1.86
N ALA A 103 30.26 -3.59 -1.28
CA ALA A 103 31.21 -4.41 -2.04
C ALA A 103 30.48 -5.45 -2.90
N HIS A 104 29.41 -6.05 -2.36
CA HIS A 104 28.52 -6.92 -3.10
C HIS A 104 27.83 -6.17 -4.24
N ASP A 105 27.22 -5.01 -3.96
CA ASP A 105 26.51 -4.21 -4.97
C ASP A 105 27.46 -3.74 -6.08
N SER A 106 28.68 -3.31 -5.72
CA SER A 106 29.71 -2.94 -6.69
C SER A 106 30.12 -4.13 -7.58
N PHE A 107 30.18 -5.33 -7.00
CA PHE A 107 30.49 -6.55 -7.74
C PHE A 107 29.35 -6.91 -8.70
N GLU A 108 28.11 -6.87 -8.25
CA GLU A 108 26.92 -7.12 -9.08
C GLU A 108 26.79 -6.10 -10.22
N HIS A 109 26.99 -4.81 -9.92
CA HIS A 109 27.08 -3.75 -10.92
C HIS A 109 28.16 -4.03 -11.97
N SER A 110 29.37 -4.42 -11.54
CA SER A 110 30.49 -4.71 -12.44
C SER A 110 30.20 -5.88 -13.39
N ARG A 111 29.38 -6.84 -12.96
CA ARG A 111 28.95 -8.01 -13.74
C ARG A 111 27.72 -7.73 -14.59
N LYS A 112 27.13 -6.55 -14.47
CA LYS A 112 25.90 -6.13 -15.16
C LYS A 112 24.75 -7.11 -14.94
N THR A 113 24.65 -7.69 -13.74
CA THR A 113 23.56 -8.60 -13.40
C THR A 113 22.20 -7.91 -13.44
N TYR A 114 22.19 -6.58 -13.30
CA TYR A 114 21.03 -5.73 -13.59
C TYR A 114 20.53 -5.77 -15.04
N LEU A 115 21.30 -6.23 -16.03
CA LEU A 115 20.79 -6.41 -17.40
C LEU A 115 20.16 -7.79 -17.64
N THR A 116 20.43 -8.74 -16.75
CA THR A 116 20.01 -10.14 -16.89
C THR A 116 18.97 -10.58 -15.87
N SER A 117 18.79 -9.80 -14.80
CA SER A 117 17.71 -9.97 -13.83
C SER A 117 16.36 -9.63 -14.48
N GLU A 118 15.33 -10.43 -14.23
CA GLU A 118 13.95 -10.12 -14.65
C GLU A 118 13.48 -8.75 -14.11
N ASN A 119 14.08 -8.27 -13.01
CA ASN A 119 13.75 -7.01 -12.35
C ASN A 119 14.75 -5.87 -12.68
N SER A 120 15.61 -6.09 -13.67
CA SER A 120 16.59 -5.17 -14.27
C SER A 120 17.17 -4.04 -13.40
N GLY A 121 17.64 -4.34 -12.18
CA GLY A 121 18.23 -3.33 -11.29
C GLY A 121 17.27 -2.24 -10.80
N LEU A 122 15.96 -2.36 -11.05
CA LEU A 122 14.95 -1.42 -10.52
C LEU A 122 14.77 -1.54 -9.00
N PHE A 123 15.17 -2.67 -8.41
CA PHE A 123 14.95 -2.94 -7.01
C PHE A 123 16.22 -3.46 -6.35
N ILE A 124 16.82 -2.62 -5.50
CA ILE A 124 17.84 -3.03 -4.55
C ILE A 124 17.09 -3.50 -3.30
N ALA A 125 17.11 -4.80 -3.07
CA ALA A 125 16.55 -5.37 -1.86
C ALA A 125 17.50 -5.11 -0.68
N ILE A 126 16.93 -4.83 0.49
CA ILE A 126 17.71 -4.80 1.72
C ILE A 126 18.19 -6.23 1.99
N ALA A 127 19.50 -6.41 2.18
CA ALA A 127 20.06 -7.70 2.57
C ALA A 127 19.45 -8.20 3.88
N GLU A 128 19.27 -9.51 4.02
CA GLU A 128 18.57 -10.11 5.17
C GLU A 128 19.20 -9.70 6.53
N ASP A 129 20.51 -9.58 6.58
CA ASP A 129 21.27 -9.15 7.76
C ASP A 129 21.19 -7.64 8.04
N SER A 130 20.80 -6.85 7.04
CA SER A 130 20.59 -5.41 7.12
C SER A 130 19.16 -5.05 7.54
N VAL A 131 18.19 -5.95 7.40
CA VAL A 131 16.79 -5.72 7.84
C VAL A 131 16.71 -5.28 9.31
N PRO A 132 17.36 -5.94 10.29
CA PRO A 132 17.32 -5.49 11.68
C PRO A 132 17.97 -4.12 11.90
N ILE A 133 18.96 -3.76 11.07
CA ILE A 133 19.64 -2.46 11.13
C ILE A 133 18.65 -1.36 10.72
N VAL A 134 17.98 -1.53 9.58
CA VAL A 134 17.02 -0.53 9.09
C VAL A 134 15.85 -0.39 10.05
N ASN A 135 15.31 -1.50 10.56
CA ASN A 135 14.19 -1.46 11.50
C ASN A 135 14.58 -0.78 12.81
N GLY A 136 15.77 -1.08 13.32
CA GLY A 136 16.32 -0.46 14.52
C GLY A 136 16.57 1.04 14.34
N ASN A 137 16.93 1.49 13.14
CA ASN A 137 17.08 2.91 12.84
C ASN A 137 15.74 3.64 12.83
N CYS A 138 14.67 3.04 12.30
CA CYS A 138 13.32 3.58 12.43
C CYS A 138 12.93 3.74 13.90
N ALA A 139 13.09 2.67 14.69
CA ALA A 139 12.76 2.68 16.11
C ALA A 139 13.54 3.77 16.86
N ARG A 140 14.85 3.90 16.64
CA ARG A 140 15.72 4.89 17.32
C ARG A 140 15.19 6.32 17.23
N CYS A 141 14.76 6.76 16.05
CA CYS A 141 14.23 8.11 15.87
C CYS A 141 12.81 8.23 16.46
N HIS A 142 12.01 7.19 16.35
CA HIS A 142 10.60 7.21 16.76
C HIS A 142 10.34 6.77 18.23
N THR A 143 11.34 6.28 18.97
CA THR A 143 11.22 6.00 20.42
C THR A 143 11.76 7.14 21.27
N ASP A 144 12.91 7.68 20.89
CA ASP A 144 13.76 8.45 21.80
C ASP A 144 13.80 9.95 21.46
N HIS A 145 13.03 10.40 20.45
CA HIS A 145 13.05 11.78 19.98
C HIS A 145 11.64 12.39 19.99
N GLU A 146 11.41 13.38 20.86
CA GLU A 146 10.09 14.04 21.02
C GLU A 146 9.65 14.80 19.76
N GLU A 147 10.59 15.16 18.89
CA GLU A 147 10.33 15.82 17.61
C GLU A 147 9.67 14.89 16.59
N PHE A 148 10.01 13.60 16.60
CA PHE A 148 9.59 12.65 15.56
C PHE A 148 8.41 11.76 15.97
N THR A 149 8.05 11.75 17.26
CA THR A 149 6.95 10.92 17.76
C THR A 149 5.99 11.73 18.61
N LYS A 150 4.80 11.97 18.05
CA LYS A 150 3.67 12.61 18.74
C LYS A 150 2.95 11.67 19.70
N ASP A 151 3.01 10.36 19.46
CA ASP A 151 2.40 9.33 20.31
C ASP A 151 3.45 8.34 20.84
N LYS A 152 3.91 8.58 22.08
CA LYS A 152 4.88 7.71 22.76
C LYS A 152 4.35 6.30 23.05
N LYS A 153 3.04 6.08 22.96
CA LYS A 153 2.41 4.77 23.20
C LYS A 153 2.28 3.93 21.93
N HIS A 154 2.60 4.48 20.76
CA HIS A 154 2.43 3.79 19.48
C HIS A 154 3.11 2.41 19.47
N LEU A 155 4.34 2.31 19.94
CA LEU A 155 5.07 1.04 19.97
C LEU A 155 4.50 0.03 20.99
N GLU A 156 3.88 0.51 22.08
CA GLU A 156 3.13 -0.35 23.00
C GLU A 156 1.89 -0.95 22.31
N PHE A 157 1.20 -0.16 21.48
CA PHE A 157 0.07 -0.64 20.67
C PHE A 157 0.51 -1.62 19.59
N VAL A 158 1.61 -1.33 18.89
CA VAL A 158 2.19 -2.24 17.90
C VAL A 158 2.59 -3.56 18.58
N ALA A 159 3.17 -3.52 19.79
CA ALA A 159 3.50 -4.71 20.57
C ALA A 159 2.29 -5.59 20.93
N GLN A 160 1.10 -4.99 20.99
CA GLN A 160 -0.17 -5.67 21.32
C GLN A 160 -1.00 -6.02 20.08
N SER A 161 -0.50 -5.74 18.87
CA SER A 161 -1.24 -5.97 17.64
C SER A 161 -1.52 -7.47 17.44
N LYS A 162 -2.70 -7.77 16.88
CA LYS A 162 -3.09 -9.13 16.46
C LYS A 162 -2.38 -9.60 15.18
N ARG A 163 -1.64 -8.70 14.50
CA ARG A 163 -0.76 -9.05 13.37
C ARG A 163 0.58 -9.50 13.95
N VAL A 164 0.67 -10.80 14.16
CA VAL A 164 1.88 -11.51 14.56
C VAL A 164 2.31 -12.43 13.43
N GLY A 165 3.62 -12.65 13.29
CA GLY A 165 4.15 -13.59 12.30
C GLY A 165 3.63 -15.01 12.54
N GLU A 166 3.96 -15.95 11.66
CA GLU A 166 3.59 -17.37 11.84
C GLU A 166 4.09 -17.97 13.17
N ASP A 167 5.08 -17.34 13.81
CA ASP A 167 5.66 -17.70 15.11
C ASP A 167 4.99 -17.02 16.33
N GLY A 168 4.01 -16.14 16.11
CA GLY A 168 3.31 -15.44 17.18
C GLY A 168 4.04 -14.22 17.77
N ASN A 169 5.20 -13.83 17.22
CA ASN A 169 5.94 -12.63 17.66
C ASN A 169 5.93 -11.53 16.59
N LEU A 170 6.28 -10.31 17.00
CA LEU A 170 6.62 -9.18 16.10
C LEU A 170 8.02 -9.26 15.50
N LYS A 171 8.75 -10.35 15.77
CA LYS A 171 10.18 -10.46 15.45
C LYS A 171 10.47 -10.37 13.94
N ASP A 172 9.45 -10.63 13.12
CA ASP A 172 9.55 -10.70 11.67
C ASP A 172 8.77 -9.58 10.95
N PHE A 173 8.21 -8.61 11.69
CA PHE A 173 7.54 -7.45 11.09
C PHE A 173 8.46 -6.24 11.05
N PHE A 174 8.60 -5.69 9.85
CA PHE A 174 9.34 -4.47 9.58
C PHE A 174 8.41 -3.26 9.77
N CYS A 175 8.93 -2.13 10.27
CA CYS A 175 8.13 -0.91 10.43
C CYS A 175 7.43 -0.51 9.11
N THR A 176 8.11 -0.69 7.99
CA THR A 176 7.54 -0.41 6.67
C THR A 176 6.64 -1.52 6.14
N ASP A 177 6.24 -2.53 6.90
CA ASP A 177 5.10 -3.41 6.54
C ASP A 177 3.77 -2.74 6.84
N CYS A 178 3.76 -1.85 7.84
CA CYS A 178 2.60 -1.01 8.20
C CYS A 178 2.76 0.44 7.72
N HIS A 179 3.99 0.93 7.55
CA HIS A 179 4.30 2.29 7.10
C HIS A 179 4.80 2.31 5.65
N ILE A 180 4.13 1.54 4.79
CA ILE A 180 4.47 1.43 3.37
C ILE A 180 4.31 2.78 2.70
N GLY A 181 5.23 3.12 1.79
CA GLY A 181 5.15 4.37 1.02
C GLY A 181 5.53 5.63 1.81
N VAL A 182 5.82 5.53 3.10
CA VAL A 182 6.11 6.71 3.94
C VAL A 182 7.47 7.35 3.59
N VAL A 183 8.48 6.52 3.35
CA VAL A 183 9.84 6.96 2.97
C VAL A 183 10.08 6.89 1.46
N HIS A 184 9.34 6.03 0.76
CA HIS A 184 9.40 5.85 -0.68
C HIS A 184 7.98 5.83 -1.25
N PRO A 185 7.30 6.95 -1.48
CA PRO A 185 5.88 6.96 -1.87
C PRO A 185 5.61 6.42 -3.28
N SER A 186 6.57 6.55 -4.21
CA SER A 186 6.43 5.99 -5.56
C SER A 186 7.16 4.64 -5.62
N TRP A 187 6.40 3.55 -5.61
CA TRP A 187 6.92 2.20 -5.73
C TRP A 187 6.86 1.71 -7.17
N SER A 188 7.84 0.91 -7.58
CA SER A 188 7.80 0.27 -8.89
C SER A 188 6.73 -0.83 -8.92
N ALA A 189 6.27 -1.15 -10.13
CA ALA A 189 5.34 -2.24 -10.40
C ALA A 189 5.74 -3.61 -9.80
N ASP A 190 7.04 -3.83 -9.59
CA ASP A 190 7.59 -5.10 -9.11
C ASP A 190 7.53 -5.20 -7.59
N VAL A 191 7.67 -4.09 -6.86
CA VAL A 191 7.44 -4.09 -5.40
C VAL A 191 6.00 -4.45 -5.09
N TYR A 192 5.05 -3.89 -5.86
CA TYR A 192 3.64 -4.26 -5.69
C TYR A 192 3.36 -5.73 -6.01
N LYS A 193 4.10 -6.34 -6.92
CA LYS A 193 4.00 -7.77 -7.23
C LYS A 193 4.44 -8.62 -6.04
N GLU A 194 5.59 -8.33 -5.45
CA GLU A 194 6.11 -9.02 -4.24
C GLU A 194 5.11 -8.94 -3.08
N TYR A 195 4.57 -7.76 -2.80
CA TYR A 195 3.56 -7.59 -1.74
C TYR A 195 2.27 -8.37 -2.02
N ALA A 196 1.82 -8.36 -3.28
CA ALA A 196 0.67 -9.14 -3.70
C ALA A 196 0.89 -10.65 -3.51
N GLU A 197 2.08 -11.15 -3.84
CA GLU A 197 2.47 -12.56 -3.67
C GLU A 197 2.52 -12.97 -2.20
N LYS A 198 3.06 -12.10 -1.34
CA LYS A 198 3.08 -12.29 0.12
C LYS A 198 1.70 -12.16 0.78
N LYS A 199 0.68 -11.67 0.05
CA LYS A 199 -0.68 -11.41 0.56
C LYS A 199 -0.69 -10.48 1.78
N ILE A 200 0.29 -9.60 1.89
CA ILE A 200 0.37 -8.59 2.95
C ILE A 200 -0.27 -7.31 2.38
N PRO A 201 -1.43 -6.87 2.90
CA PRO A 201 -2.07 -5.67 2.39
C PRO A 201 -1.21 -4.46 2.75
N PRO A 202 -0.90 -3.57 1.79
CA PRO A 202 -0.12 -2.39 2.09
C PRO A 202 -0.92 -1.40 2.94
N PHE A 203 -0.25 -0.45 3.59
CA PHE A 203 -0.91 0.56 4.42
C PHE A 203 -0.32 1.93 4.16
N GLY A 204 -1.19 2.93 4.06
CA GLY A 204 -0.81 4.29 3.72
C GLY A 204 -1.82 4.94 2.78
N ILE A 205 -1.45 6.13 2.30
CA ILE A 205 -2.17 6.87 1.28
C ILE A 205 -1.57 6.53 -0.08
N PHE A 206 -2.41 6.14 -1.04
CA PHE A 206 -1.97 5.71 -2.37
C PHE A 206 -2.60 6.54 -3.48
N SER A 207 -1.88 6.70 -4.58
CA SER A 207 -2.42 7.32 -5.80
C SER A 207 -3.21 6.30 -6.63
N GLU A 208 -3.99 6.79 -7.59
CA GLU A 208 -4.82 5.92 -8.45
C GLU A 208 -3.95 4.92 -9.25
N ASN A 209 -2.77 5.36 -9.68
CA ASN A 209 -1.82 4.51 -10.41
C ASN A 209 -1.31 3.37 -9.53
N ASP A 210 -1.09 3.63 -8.24
CA ASP A 210 -0.65 2.63 -7.27
C ASP A 210 -1.72 1.57 -7.03
N CYS A 211 -2.99 1.99 -6.95
CA CYS A 211 -4.13 1.08 -6.86
C CYS A 211 -4.11 0.09 -8.03
N TYR A 212 -3.99 0.59 -9.27
CA TYR A 212 -3.95 -0.26 -10.46
C TYR A 212 -2.69 -1.14 -10.50
N ALA A 213 -1.52 -0.57 -10.20
CA ALA A 213 -0.23 -1.25 -10.26
C ALA A 213 -0.16 -2.45 -9.29
N CYS A 214 -0.80 -2.34 -8.12
CA CYS A 214 -0.91 -3.41 -7.13
C CYS A 214 -2.07 -4.37 -7.39
N HIS A 215 -3.29 -3.85 -7.56
CA HIS A 215 -4.47 -4.71 -7.65
C HIS A 215 -4.51 -5.55 -8.93
N ARG A 216 -3.75 -5.20 -9.97
CA ARG A 216 -3.61 -6.09 -11.15
C ARG A 216 -2.93 -7.42 -10.80
N HIS A 217 -2.15 -7.45 -9.72
CA HIS A 217 -1.49 -8.63 -9.19
C HIS A 217 -2.25 -9.20 -7.99
N ALA A 218 -2.64 -8.34 -7.03
CA ALA A 218 -3.29 -8.77 -5.80
C ALA A 218 -4.74 -9.24 -6.02
N THR A 219 -5.49 -8.59 -6.92
CA THR A 219 -6.89 -8.90 -7.21
C THR A 219 -7.18 -8.78 -8.72
N PRO A 220 -6.55 -9.60 -9.58
CA PRO A 220 -6.59 -9.44 -11.03
C PRO A 220 -8.02 -9.43 -11.60
N GLN A 221 -8.92 -10.22 -11.01
CA GLN A 221 -10.31 -10.30 -11.41
C GLN A 221 -11.08 -8.98 -11.14
N VAL A 222 -10.79 -8.29 -10.04
CA VAL A 222 -11.39 -6.99 -9.72
C VAL A 222 -11.00 -5.94 -10.77
N VAL A 223 -9.71 -5.87 -11.11
CA VAL A 223 -9.22 -4.93 -12.13
C VAL A 223 -9.81 -5.26 -13.49
N LYS A 224 -9.92 -6.55 -13.84
CA LYS A 224 -10.56 -6.99 -15.09
C LYS A 224 -12.03 -6.59 -15.17
N GLU A 225 -12.78 -6.72 -14.08
CA GLU A 225 -14.20 -6.32 -14.03
C GLU A 225 -14.35 -4.80 -14.10
N TRP A 226 -13.56 -4.06 -13.33
CA TRP A 226 -13.61 -2.60 -13.33
C TRP A 226 -13.24 -2.04 -14.71
N THR A 227 -12.15 -2.51 -15.34
CA THR A 227 -11.74 -2.06 -16.69
C THR A 227 -12.81 -2.32 -17.75
N ALA A 228 -13.62 -3.37 -17.60
CA ALA A 228 -14.74 -3.65 -18.50
C ALA A 228 -16.01 -2.81 -18.19
N SER A 229 -16.09 -2.22 -17.00
CA SER A 229 -17.26 -1.52 -16.49
C SER A 229 -17.54 -0.18 -17.21
N PRO A 230 -18.79 0.32 -17.15
CA PRO A 230 -19.11 1.68 -17.57
C PRO A 230 -18.37 2.76 -16.77
N HIS A 231 -18.05 2.48 -15.49
CA HIS A 231 -17.34 3.40 -14.61
C HIS A 231 -15.92 3.69 -15.09
N SER A 232 -15.14 2.64 -15.40
CA SER A 232 -13.79 2.82 -15.96
C SER A 232 -13.82 3.59 -17.29
N LYS A 233 -14.78 3.26 -18.18
CA LYS A 233 -14.99 3.98 -19.45
C LYS A 233 -15.38 5.45 -19.27
N SER A 234 -15.98 5.79 -18.13
CA SER A 234 -16.39 7.15 -17.78
C SER A 234 -15.36 7.87 -16.89
N GLY A 235 -14.20 7.27 -16.63
CA GLY A 235 -13.13 7.85 -15.81
C GLY A 235 -13.35 7.78 -14.29
N VAL A 236 -14.31 6.98 -13.81
CA VAL A 236 -14.52 6.77 -12.37
C VAL A 236 -13.47 5.79 -11.86
N SER A 237 -12.55 6.32 -11.06
CA SER A 237 -11.34 5.66 -10.57
C SER A 237 -11.61 4.78 -9.33
N CYS A 238 -10.62 3.97 -8.91
CA CYS A 238 -10.67 3.20 -7.66
C CYS A 238 -10.90 4.14 -6.47
N ILE A 239 -10.08 5.19 -6.37
CA ILE A 239 -10.10 6.18 -5.29
C ILE A 239 -11.42 6.94 -5.28
N ALA A 240 -12.01 7.21 -6.44
CA ALA A 240 -13.30 7.89 -6.53
C ALA A 240 -14.42 7.18 -5.76
N CYS A 241 -14.33 5.86 -5.54
CA CYS A 241 -15.27 5.11 -4.72
C CYS A 241 -14.73 4.74 -3.33
N HIS A 242 -13.47 4.31 -3.25
CA HIS A 242 -12.90 3.72 -2.02
C HIS A 242 -12.15 4.73 -1.13
N GLY A 243 -11.74 5.88 -1.67
CA GLY A 243 -10.76 6.76 -1.03
C GLY A 243 -9.32 6.35 -1.32
N ASP A 244 -8.37 7.13 -0.80
CA ASP A 244 -6.91 6.98 -1.00
C ASP A 244 -6.22 6.33 0.21
N ASP A 245 -6.83 6.35 1.39
CA ASP A 245 -6.35 5.69 2.60
C ASP A 245 -6.67 4.18 2.60
N HIS A 246 -5.65 3.37 2.31
CA HIS A 246 -5.82 1.91 2.26
C HIS A 246 -6.07 1.28 3.64
N GLY A 247 -5.68 1.94 4.73
CA GLY A 247 -6.03 1.50 6.09
C GLY A 247 -7.54 1.53 6.32
N VAL A 248 -8.18 2.64 5.96
CA VAL A 248 -9.65 2.79 6.04
C VAL A 248 -10.36 1.81 5.11
N ILE A 249 -9.83 1.58 3.91
CA ILE A 249 -10.38 0.61 2.96
C ILE A 249 -10.35 -0.80 3.55
N ILE A 250 -9.22 -1.21 4.14
CA ILE A 250 -9.05 -2.53 4.76
C ILE A 250 -9.98 -2.69 5.96
N GLU A 251 -10.10 -1.67 6.81
CA GLU A 251 -11.02 -1.69 7.95
C GLU A 251 -12.47 -1.93 7.53
N ARG A 252 -12.90 -1.32 6.41
CA ARG A 252 -14.23 -1.51 5.82
C ARG A 252 -14.36 -2.80 4.99
N GLY A 253 -13.28 -3.56 4.83
CA GLY A 253 -13.21 -4.74 3.97
C GLY A 253 -13.48 -4.41 2.49
N GLY A 254 -13.02 -3.26 2.02
CA GLY A 254 -13.21 -2.78 0.65
C GLY A 254 -14.65 -2.39 0.31
N ARG A 255 -15.53 -2.21 1.30
CA ARG A 255 -16.93 -1.83 1.06
C ARG A 255 -17.06 -0.31 0.86
N VAL A 256 -17.96 0.05 -0.06
CA VAL A 256 -18.32 1.44 -0.37
C VAL A 256 -19.74 1.68 0.12
N LEU A 257 -19.95 2.79 0.83
CA LEU A 257 -21.26 3.16 1.33
C LEU A 257 -22.16 3.66 0.19
N PRO A 258 -23.47 3.41 0.25
CA PRO A 258 -24.39 3.77 -0.84
C PRO A 258 -24.59 5.27 -1.04
N ASN A 259 -24.37 6.10 -0.01
CA ASN A 259 -24.34 7.56 -0.18
C ASN A 259 -23.26 7.99 -1.18
N LYS A 260 -22.14 7.25 -1.27
CA LYS A 260 -21.09 7.50 -2.25
C LYS A 260 -21.59 7.36 -3.68
N CYS A 261 -22.49 6.39 -3.92
CA CYS A 261 -23.16 6.25 -5.21
C CYS A 261 -24.11 7.44 -5.48
N GLY A 262 -24.77 7.95 -4.43
CA GLY A 262 -25.70 9.08 -4.50
C GLY A 262 -25.06 10.41 -4.92
N GLU A 263 -23.76 10.58 -4.71
CA GLU A 263 -23.01 11.77 -5.18
C GLU A 263 -23.09 11.96 -6.70
N CYS A 264 -23.22 10.86 -7.47
CA CYS A 264 -23.34 10.87 -8.93
C CYS A 264 -24.70 10.33 -9.42
N HIS A 265 -25.31 9.40 -8.69
CA HIS A 265 -26.56 8.72 -9.03
C HIS A 265 -27.71 9.13 -8.10
N GLU A 266 -27.84 10.43 -7.85
CA GLU A 266 -28.79 11.01 -6.90
C GLU A 266 -30.22 10.53 -7.11
N THR A 267 -30.70 10.50 -8.37
CA THR A 267 -32.08 10.07 -8.67
C THR A 267 -32.31 8.62 -8.28
N MET A 268 -31.41 7.72 -8.65
CA MET A 268 -31.51 6.29 -8.34
C MET A 268 -31.38 6.05 -6.83
N TYR A 269 -30.46 6.76 -6.17
CA TYR A 269 -30.29 6.69 -4.72
C TYR A 269 -31.55 7.14 -3.97
N ASN A 270 -32.12 8.29 -4.35
CA ASN A 270 -33.33 8.82 -3.73
C ASN A 270 -34.57 7.95 -3.98
N ASP A 271 -34.65 7.29 -5.14
CA ASP A 271 -35.69 6.30 -5.41
C ASP A 271 -35.49 5.03 -4.58
N PHE A 272 -34.26 4.52 -4.51
CA PHE A 272 -33.94 3.34 -3.71
C PHE A 272 -34.20 3.59 -2.23
N ALA A 273 -33.88 4.78 -1.72
CA ALA A 273 -34.12 5.20 -0.33
C ALA A 273 -35.60 5.14 0.09
N LYS A 274 -36.52 5.24 -0.87
CA LYS A 274 -37.97 5.11 -0.66
C LYS A 274 -38.47 3.66 -0.73
N SER A 275 -37.61 2.72 -1.13
CA SER A 275 -37.95 1.31 -1.25
C SER A 275 -37.86 0.59 0.11
N LYS A 276 -38.55 -0.55 0.26
CA LYS A 276 -38.45 -1.38 1.47
C LYS A 276 -37.11 -2.10 1.53
N HIS A 277 -36.46 -2.32 0.39
CA HIS A 277 -35.12 -2.90 0.31
C HIS A 277 -34.09 -2.05 1.07
N PHE A 278 -34.22 -0.72 1.04
CA PHE A 278 -33.38 0.20 1.79
C PHE A 278 -33.43 -0.01 3.31
N ASN A 279 -34.57 -0.47 3.83
CA ASN A 279 -34.78 -0.75 5.25
C ASN A 279 -34.59 -2.23 5.61
N GLY A 280 -33.92 -3.02 4.75
CA GLY A 280 -33.73 -4.46 4.93
C GLY A 280 -33.13 -4.87 6.30
N ARG A 281 -32.38 -3.96 6.93
CA ARG A 281 -31.82 -4.07 8.29
C ARG A 281 -32.87 -4.16 9.39
N ILE A 282 -33.84 -3.24 9.36
CA ILE A 282 -34.81 -3.04 10.46
C ILE A 282 -35.69 -4.28 10.61
N VAL A 283 -36.06 -4.92 9.50
CA VAL A 283 -36.84 -6.17 9.50
C VAL A 283 -36.05 -7.32 10.13
N ALA A 284 -34.73 -7.35 9.99
CA ALA A 284 -33.90 -8.40 10.56
C ALA A 284 -33.51 -8.15 12.02
N GLU A 285 -33.31 -6.90 12.43
CA GLU A 285 -33.09 -6.52 13.84
C GLU A 285 -34.35 -6.75 14.70
N ILE A 286 -35.57 -6.53 14.18
CA ILE A 286 -36.80 -6.84 14.92
C ILE A 286 -36.95 -8.35 15.19
N ALA A 287 -36.37 -9.20 14.33
CA ALA A 287 -36.33 -10.65 14.52
C ALA A 287 -35.17 -11.14 15.42
N SER A 288 -34.26 -10.26 15.87
CA SER A 288 -33.09 -10.65 16.69
C SER A 288 -32.76 -9.59 17.74
N THR A 289 -32.94 -9.96 19.01
CA THR A 289 -32.72 -9.16 20.23
C THR A 289 -31.51 -8.22 20.14
N LYS A 290 -31.78 -6.91 20.01
CA LYS A 290 -31.04 -5.68 20.41
C LYS A 290 -29.49 -5.59 20.36
N ASN A 291 -28.71 -6.64 20.09
CA ASN A 291 -27.25 -6.62 20.12
C ASN A 291 -26.60 -7.82 19.37
N VAL A 292 -27.22 -8.35 18.33
CA VAL A 292 -26.69 -9.56 17.65
C VAL A 292 -26.31 -9.26 16.21
N THR A 293 -25.02 -9.36 15.93
CA THR A 293 -24.43 -9.47 14.60
C THR A 293 -25.24 -10.47 13.76
N MET A 294 -25.82 -10.03 12.65
CA MET A 294 -26.61 -10.90 11.76
C MET A 294 -25.78 -12.13 11.35
N ARG A 295 -26.39 -13.32 11.33
CA ARG A 295 -25.71 -14.54 10.85
C ARG A 295 -25.30 -14.40 9.38
N GLU A 296 -24.19 -15.04 9.00
CA GLU A 296 -23.61 -14.92 7.65
C GLU A 296 -24.55 -15.40 6.53
N ASP A 297 -25.42 -16.37 6.79
CA ASP A 297 -26.45 -16.83 5.83
C ASP A 297 -27.48 -15.74 5.55
N CYS A 298 -27.89 -14.99 6.57
CA CYS A 298 -28.86 -13.90 6.44
C CYS A 298 -28.24 -12.66 5.77
N LYS A 299 -26.95 -12.37 6.02
CA LYS A 299 -26.25 -11.22 5.45
C LYS A 299 -26.28 -11.21 3.92
N LYS A 300 -26.26 -12.39 3.29
CA LYS A 300 -26.30 -12.51 1.82
C LYS A 300 -27.61 -12.02 1.21
N CYS A 301 -28.74 -12.25 1.88
CA CYS A 301 -30.05 -11.82 1.37
C CYS A 301 -30.43 -10.41 1.85
N HIS A 302 -30.03 -10.04 3.07
CA HIS A 302 -30.35 -8.74 3.67
C HIS A 302 -29.28 -7.67 3.46
N MET A 303 -28.28 -7.90 2.60
CA MET A 303 -27.24 -6.92 2.26
C MET A 303 -27.76 -5.63 1.61
N LEU A 304 -29.00 -5.64 1.13
CA LEU A 304 -29.64 -4.45 0.56
C LEU A 304 -30.05 -3.42 1.62
N GLY A 305 -29.95 -3.73 2.92
CA GLY A 305 -29.98 -2.74 4.00
C GLY A 305 -28.61 -2.63 4.67
N LEU A 306 -28.42 -1.60 5.51
CA LEU A 306 -27.24 -1.52 6.39
C LEU A 306 -27.11 -2.82 7.19
N ASN A 307 -25.94 -3.42 7.30
CA ASN A 307 -25.79 -4.67 8.04
C ASN A 307 -24.40 -4.84 8.68
N GLN A 308 -23.57 -3.81 8.62
CA GLN A 308 -22.25 -3.77 9.24
C GLN A 308 -22.23 -2.83 10.46
N PRO A 309 -21.32 -3.07 11.42
CA PRO A 309 -21.17 -2.24 12.61
C PRO A 309 -20.80 -0.77 12.32
N TRP A 310 -20.11 -0.50 11.21
CA TRP A 310 -19.68 0.84 10.80
C TRP A 310 -20.65 1.53 9.83
N ASP A 311 -21.79 0.90 9.53
CA ASP A 311 -22.81 1.50 8.71
C ASP A 311 -23.56 2.56 9.53
N GLU A 312 -23.22 3.83 9.32
CA GLU A 312 -23.90 4.97 9.92
C GLU A 312 -24.96 5.56 8.98
N GLY A 313 -26.10 5.98 9.54
CA GLY A 313 -27.18 6.65 8.81
C GLY A 313 -28.26 5.71 8.25
N ALA A 314 -28.88 6.12 7.14
CA ALA A 314 -29.87 5.32 6.43
C ALA A 314 -29.25 4.87 5.10
N GLY A 315 -29.35 3.58 4.75
CA GLY A 315 -28.61 3.07 3.61
C GLY A 315 -28.87 1.59 3.31
N GLY A 316 -28.49 1.19 2.10
CA GLY A 316 -28.57 -0.18 1.62
C GLY A 316 -27.59 -0.43 0.50
N SER A 317 -27.12 -1.65 0.26
CA SER A 317 -26.12 -1.87 -0.79
C SER A 317 -26.69 -1.69 -2.20
N CYS A 318 -26.04 -0.87 -3.03
CA CYS A 318 -26.37 -0.73 -4.45
C CYS A 318 -25.91 -1.94 -5.30
N GLU A 319 -25.08 -2.83 -4.75
CA GLU A 319 -24.46 -3.91 -5.54
C GLU A 319 -25.29 -5.19 -5.64
N GLY A 320 -26.44 -5.26 -4.94
CA GLY A 320 -27.25 -6.48 -4.92
C GLY A 320 -27.94 -6.80 -6.25
N CYS A 321 -28.14 -5.80 -7.13
CA CYS A 321 -28.73 -6.00 -8.45
C CYS A 321 -27.68 -5.96 -9.58
N HIS A 322 -26.81 -4.95 -9.58
CA HIS A 322 -25.65 -4.86 -10.48
C HIS A 322 -24.36 -5.02 -9.66
N PRO A 323 -23.79 -6.24 -9.59
CA PRO A 323 -22.63 -6.50 -8.76
C PRO A 323 -21.41 -5.66 -9.15
N LYS A 324 -20.66 -5.25 -8.13
CA LYS A 324 -19.29 -4.76 -8.29
C LYS A 324 -18.39 -5.87 -8.86
N HIS A 325 -17.32 -5.59 -9.60
CA HIS A 325 -16.87 -4.26 -10.05
C HIS A 325 -17.31 -3.92 -11.49
N LEU A 326 -18.14 -4.77 -12.10
CA LEU A 326 -18.59 -4.60 -13.48
C LEU A 326 -19.76 -3.61 -13.60
N PHE A 327 -20.66 -3.55 -12.60
CA PHE A 327 -21.83 -2.67 -12.56
C PHE A 327 -22.68 -2.70 -13.85
N SER A 328 -22.91 -3.92 -14.35
CA SER A 328 -23.60 -4.17 -15.62
C SER A 328 -25.11 -3.98 -15.51
N ARG A 329 -25.65 -3.01 -16.26
CA ARG A 329 -27.10 -2.78 -16.36
C ARG A 329 -27.83 -3.95 -17.02
N SER A 330 -27.20 -4.63 -17.98
CA SER A 330 -27.81 -5.79 -18.63
C SER A 330 -27.97 -6.95 -17.64
N ASP A 331 -26.95 -7.21 -16.82
CA ASP A 331 -27.01 -8.26 -15.80
C ASP A 331 -28.02 -7.91 -14.71
N ALA A 332 -28.08 -6.64 -14.27
CA ALA A 332 -29.09 -6.19 -13.32
C ALA A 332 -30.53 -6.25 -13.85
N SER A 333 -30.73 -6.35 -15.16
CA SER A 333 -32.05 -6.51 -15.78
C SER A 333 -32.49 -7.97 -15.93
N ASP A 334 -31.61 -8.92 -15.60
CA ASP A 334 -31.89 -10.35 -15.65
C ASP A 334 -32.73 -10.77 -14.43
N SER A 335 -33.72 -11.66 -14.63
CA SER A 335 -34.56 -12.15 -13.54
C SER A 335 -33.75 -12.91 -12.46
N LYS A 336 -32.58 -13.44 -12.82
CA LYS A 336 -31.70 -14.19 -11.91
C LYS A 336 -31.23 -13.39 -10.70
N VAL A 337 -31.06 -12.07 -10.82
CA VAL A 337 -30.56 -11.25 -9.70
C VAL A 337 -31.59 -11.18 -8.57
N CYS A 338 -32.87 -11.17 -8.92
CA CYS A 338 -33.98 -11.20 -7.97
C CYS A 338 -34.12 -12.59 -7.32
N LYS A 339 -33.88 -13.66 -8.11
CA LYS A 339 -33.96 -15.06 -7.64
C LYS A 339 -32.97 -15.36 -6.52
N ASN A 340 -31.84 -14.64 -6.43
CA ASN A 340 -30.85 -14.84 -5.36
C ASN A 340 -31.42 -14.61 -3.95
N CYS A 341 -32.45 -13.76 -3.81
CA CYS A 341 -33.08 -13.44 -2.53
C CYS A 341 -34.54 -13.90 -2.46
N HIS A 342 -35.26 -13.87 -3.59
CA HIS A 342 -36.68 -14.23 -3.68
C HIS A 342 -36.87 -15.72 -3.97
N LEU A 343 -36.38 -16.57 -3.07
CA LEU A 343 -36.30 -18.03 -3.28
C LEU A 343 -37.59 -18.79 -2.92
N GLY A 344 -38.55 -18.14 -2.25
CA GLY A 344 -39.76 -18.80 -1.74
C GLY A 344 -39.63 -19.40 -0.34
N GLY A 345 -40.77 -19.75 0.27
CA GLY A 345 -40.86 -20.33 1.62
C GLY A 345 -41.72 -19.52 2.61
N PRO A 346 -42.00 -20.06 3.82
CA PRO A 346 -42.92 -19.47 4.79
C PRO A 346 -42.56 -18.03 5.19
N SER A 347 -41.27 -17.70 5.24
CA SER A 347 -40.76 -16.40 5.70
C SER A 347 -40.71 -15.31 4.61
N HIS A 348 -40.83 -15.67 3.33
CA HIS A 348 -40.74 -14.73 2.19
C HIS A 348 -41.88 -14.91 1.17
N ALA A 349 -43.02 -15.46 1.61
CA ALA A 349 -44.12 -15.93 0.78
C ALA A 349 -44.68 -14.91 -0.23
N GLN A 350 -44.57 -13.60 0.06
CA GLN A 350 -45.05 -12.53 -0.83
C GLN A 350 -44.26 -12.42 -2.15
N LEU A 351 -43.03 -12.95 -2.19
CA LEU A 351 -42.15 -12.91 -3.36
C LEU A 351 -41.69 -14.32 -3.74
N ASP A 352 -42.51 -15.32 -3.42
CA ASP A 352 -42.25 -16.72 -3.76
C ASP A 352 -42.11 -16.86 -5.28
N LEU A 353 -41.00 -17.49 -5.71
CA LEU A 353 -40.72 -17.89 -7.09
C LEU A 353 -40.84 -19.41 -7.28
N GLY A 354 -41.19 -20.13 -6.22
CA GLY A 354 -41.44 -21.56 -6.23
C GLY A 354 -42.58 -21.94 -7.16
N VAL A 355 -42.64 -23.22 -7.51
CA VAL A 355 -43.55 -23.74 -8.55
C VAL A 355 -45.05 -23.49 -8.29
N LYS A 356 -45.45 -23.25 -7.03
CA LYS A 356 -46.84 -22.99 -6.64
C LYS A 356 -47.18 -21.49 -6.55
N SER A 357 -46.20 -20.61 -6.75
CA SER A 357 -46.41 -19.16 -6.68
C SER A 357 -47.00 -18.60 -7.97
N MET A 358 -47.52 -17.37 -7.91
CA MET A 358 -47.98 -16.62 -9.08
C MET A 358 -46.85 -16.41 -10.10
N HIS A 359 -45.65 -16.03 -9.63
CA HIS A 359 -44.48 -15.89 -10.48
C HIS A 359 -44.05 -17.22 -11.11
N GLY A 360 -44.00 -18.30 -10.32
CA GLY A 360 -43.65 -19.64 -10.79
C GLY A 360 -44.60 -20.14 -11.89
N SER A 361 -45.89 -19.90 -11.72
CA SER A 361 -46.93 -20.22 -12.73
C SER A 361 -46.75 -19.40 -14.00
N LEU A 362 -46.49 -18.09 -13.88
CA LEU A 362 -46.25 -17.19 -15.01
C LEU A 362 -44.99 -17.59 -15.82
N PHE A 363 -43.89 -17.89 -15.13
CA PHE A 363 -42.65 -18.36 -15.76
C PHE A 363 -42.83 -19.74 -16.42
N ALA A 364 -43.59 -20.64 -15.81
CA ALA A 364 -43.91 -21.94 -16.41
C ALA A 364 -44.76 -21.80 -17.67
N ALA A 365 -45.77 -20.93 -17.66
CA ALA A 365 -46.62 -20.65 -18.82
C ALA A 365 -45.82 -20.07 -19.99
N ARG A 366 -45.00 -19.04 -19.75
CA ARG A 366 -44.11 -18.43 -20.75
C ARG A 366 -43.17 -19.45 -21.40
N ARG A 367 -42.55 -20.32 -20.58
CA ARG A 367 -41.68 -21.40 -21.07
C ARG A 367 -42.44 -22.38 -21.96
N LYS A 368 -43.65 -22.78 -21.56
CA LYS A 368 -44.51 -23.68 -22.36
C LYS A 368 -44.87 -23.06 -23.72
N GLU A 369 -45.02 -21.74 -23.77
CA GLU A 369 -45.30 -20.97 -24.99
C GLU A 369 -44.05 -20.66 -25.84
N GLY A 370 -42.86 -21.10 -25.43
CA GLY A 370 -41.60 -20.78 -26.12
C GLY A 370 -41.25 -19.28 -26.08
N LYS A 371 -41.86 -18.50 -25.19
CA LYS A 371 -41.61 -17.05 -25.07
C LYS A 371 -40.41 -16.78 -24.16
N PRO A 372 -39.67 -15.68 -24.40
CA PRO A 372 -38.61 -15.24 -23.50
C PRO A 372 -39.12 -15.04 -22.06
N GLU A 373 -38.23 -15.28 -21.10
CA GLU A 373 -38.52 -15.05 -19.69
C GLU A 373 -38.80 -13.57 -19.42
N ILE A 374 -39.77 -13.29 -18.55
CA ILE A 374 -40.11 -11.93 -18.15
C ILE A 374 -39.03 -11.40 -17.21
N LYS A 375 -38.60 -10.17 -17.41
CA LYS A 375 -37.73 -9.46 -16.47
C LYS A 375 -38.60 -8.92 -15.33
N CYS A 376 -38.24 -9.16 -14.08
CA CYS A 376 -39.00 -8.65 -12.94
C CYS A 376 -39.19 -7.12 -13.02
N GLN A 377 -38.14 -6.45 -13.49
CA GLN A 377 -38.02 -5.01 -13.69
C GLN A 377 -39.05 -4.45 -14.68
N THR A 378 -39.54 -5.23 -15.66
CA THR A 378 -40.58 -4.77 -16.59
C THR A 378 -41.95 -4.62 -15.93
N CYS A 379 -42.14 -5.18 -14.73
CA CYS A 379 -43.36 -5.00 -13.95
C CYS A 379 -43.10 -4.12 -12.71
N HIS A 380 -41.93 -4.28 -12.09
CA HIS A 380 -41.62 -3.68 -10.79
C HIS A 380 -40.74 -2.41 -10.84
N SER A 381 -40.23 -2.02 -12.03
CA SER A 381 -39.49 -0.75 -12.22
C SER A 381 -39.99 0.10 -13.40
N ASP A 382 -40.94 -0.41 -14.17
CA ASP A 382 -41.52 0.21 -15.36
C ASP A 382 -42.55 1.32 -15.00
N PRO A 383 -42.76 2.37 -15.83
CA PRO A 383 -42.16 2.67 -17.13
C PRO A 383 -40.82 3.44 -17.09
N TYR A 384 -40.36 3.84 -15.90
CA TYR A 384 -39.24 4.78 -15.77
C TYR A 384 -37.91 4.15 -15.34
N SER A 385 -37.82 2.82 -15.25
CA SER A 385 -36.66 2.11 -14.69
C SER A 385 -36.24 2.66 -13.31
N HIS A 386 -37.23 2.93 -12.44
CA HIS A 386 -37.00 3.53 -11.13
C HIS A 386 -36.45 2.50 -10.12
N HIS A 387 -35.70 2.97 -9.13
CA HIS A 387 -35.12 2.08 -8.09
C HIS A 387 -36.05 1.89 -6.87
N ASN A 388 -37.27 2.42 -6.91
CA ASN A 388 -38.29 2.19 -5.90
C ASN A 388 -39.19 0.98 -6.23
N PHE A 389 -38.73 -0.22 -5.92
CA PHE A 389 -39.46 -1.46 -6.23
C PHE A 389 -40.79 -1.65 -5.47
N ASN A 390 -41.13 -0.78 -4.50
CA ASN A 390 -42.43 -0.81 -3.84
C ASN A 390 -43.54 -0.14 -4.68
N ARG A 391 -43.17 0.79 -5.55
CA ARG A 391 -44.10 1.76 -6.16
C ARG A 391 -45.21 1.08 -6.95
N ASN A 392 -44.90 -0.06 -7.57
CA ASN A 392 -45.84 -0.82 -8.40
C ASN A 392 -46.50 -2.00 -7.65
N VAL A 393 -46.14 -2.23 -6.38
CA VAL A 393 -46.67 -3.35 -5.57
C VAL A 393 -47.83 -2.90 -4.69
N GLY A 394 -47.91 -1.59 -4.37
CA GLY A 394 -48.98 -0.99 -3.56
C GLY A 394 -50.36 -0.92 -4.24
N LEU A 395 -50.48 -1.26 -5.53
CA LEU A 395 -51.77 -1.41 -6.22
C LEU A 395 -52.41 -2.79 -6.01
N LEU A 396 -51.72 -3.73 -5.36
CA LEU A 396 -52.19 -5.09 -5.09
C LEU A 396 -52.35 -5.41 -3.59
N SER A 397 -51.99 -4.49 -2.69
CA SER A 397 -52.41 -4.58 -1.29
C SER A 397 -53.80 -3.95 -1.16
N ILE A 398 -54.83 -4.78 -1.34
CA ILE A 398 -56.13 -4.55 -0.72
C ILE A 398 -55.88 -4.57 0.79
N ASP A 399 -56.44 -3.58 1.48
CA ASP A 399 -56.45 -3.41 2.95
C ASP A 399 -56.76 -4.70 3.73
#